data_AF-A0A925SFL6-F1
#
_entry.id   AF-A0A925SFL6-F1
#
_cell.length_a   1.000
_cell.length_b   1.000
_cell.length_c   1.000
_cell.angle_alpha   90.00
_cell.angle_beta   90.00
_cell.angle_gamma   90.00
#
_symmetry.space_group_name_H-M   'P 1'
#
loop_
_entity.id
_entity.type
_entity.pdbx_description
1 polymer ?
#
loop_
_entity_poly.entity_id
_entity_poly.type
_entity_poly.pdbx_seq_one_letter_code
_entity_poly.pdbx_strand_id
1 'polypeptide(L)'
;MLPFYDVIVVGGGHAGCEAAVAAANLGSRTLLITMDMTKYAQMSCNPAMGGIAKGQIVREIDALGGYSGIVTDRSSIQFRMLNQSKGPAMWSPRAQCDRVRFTELWRHVLEKT
;
A
#
# COMPACT_ATOMS: atom_id res chain seq x y z
N MET A 1 -20.63 25.79 4.29
CA MET A 1 -20.52 24.71 5.28
C MET A 1 -19.68 23.61 4.66
N LEU A 2 -18.69 23.05 5.36
CA LEU A 2 -17.91 21.93 4.81
C LEU A 2 -18.84 20.73 4.59
N PRO A 3 -18.63 19.94 3.52
CA PRO A 3 -19.39 18.70 3.33
C PRO A 3 -19.17 17.75 4.52
N PHE A 4 -20.21 16.98 4.84
CA PHE A 4 -20.12 15.95 5.87
C PHE A 4 -19.37 14.73 5.33
N TYR A 5 -18.36 14.27 6.07
CA TYR A 5 -17.60 13.06 5.78
C TYR A 5 -17.87 12.02 6.85
N ASP A 6 -17.96 10.76 6.43
CA ASP A 6 -18.22 9.65 7.33
C ASP A 6 -16.90 9.17 7.98
N VAL A 7 -15.79 9.28 7.24
CA VAL A 7 -14.43 8.94 7.70
C VAL A 7 -13.45 10.04 7.30
N ILE A 8 -12.59 10.46 8.24
CA ILE A 8 -11.48 11.37 7.96
C ILE A 8 -10.18 10.65 8.32
N VAL A 9 -9.30 10.49 7.33
CA VAL A 9 -7.98 9.90 7.50
C VAL A 9 -6.93 11.01 7.46
N VAL A 10 -6.10 11.10 8.49
CA VAL A 10 -5.06 12.13 8.61
C VAL A 10 -3.68 11.51 8.37
N GLY A 11 -3.10 11.83 7.22
CA GLY A 11 -1.76 11.46 6.79
C GLY A 11 -1.75 10.51 5.60
N GLY A 12 -1.13 10.92 4.49
CA GLY A 12 -0.98 10.12 3.26
C GLY A 12 0.15 9.08 3.32
N GLY A 13 0.45 8.50 4.48
CA GLY A 13 1.45 7.43 4.61
C GLY A 13 0.90 6.06 4.15
N HIS A 14 1.71 5.01 4.21
CA HIS A 14 1.29 3.65 3.80
C HIS A 14 -0.03 3.22 4.48
N ALA A 15 -0.13 3.39 5.80
CA ALA A 15 -1.32 3.04 6.55
C ALA A 15 -2.53 3.94 6.20
N GLY A 16 -2.30 5.24 6.01
CA GLY A 16 -3.38 6.18 5.69
C GLY A 16 -3.92 5.99 4.28
N CYS A 17 -3.06 5.63 3.32
CA CYS A 17 -3.51 5.32 1.96
C CYS A 17 -4.40 4.06 1.96
N GLU A 18 -3.99 2.99 2.65
CA GLU A 18 -4.84 1.79 2.81
C GLU A 18 -6.14 2.10 3.54
N ALA A 19 -6.08 2.82 4.66
CA ALA A 19 -7.29 3.15 5.43
C ALA A 19 -8.29 3.99 4.62
N ALA A 20 -7.78 4.97 3.86
CA ALA A 20 -8.63 5.83 3.05
C ALA A 20 -9.32 5.04 1.92
N VAL A 21 -8.56 4.22 1.20
CA VAL A 21 -9.09 3.41 0.10
C VAL A 21 -10.05 2.34 0.62
N ALA A 22 -9.74 1.70 1.76
CA ALA A 22 -10.64 0.72 2.37
C ALA A 22 -11.99 1.36 2.75
N ALA A 23 -11.98 2.52 3.42
CA ALA A 23 -13.22 3.20 3.80
C ALA A 23 -14.03 3.66 2.59
N ALA A 24 -13.36 4.21 1.57
CA ALA A 24 -14.00 4.65 0.32
C ALA A 24 -14.61 3.47 -0.46
N ASN A 25 -13.89 2.35 -0.60
CA ASN A 25 -14.39 1.15 -1.28
C ASN A 25 -15.58 0.49 -0.57
N LEU A 26 -15.69 0.66 0.76
CA LEU A 26 -16.85 0.23 1.53
C LEU A 26 -18.04 1.20 1.44
N GLY A 27 -17.93 2.27 0.64
CA GLY A 27 -19.00 3.22 0.35
C GLY A 27 -19.05 4.43 1.29
N SER A 28 -18.05 4.63 2.17
CA SER A 28 -18.01 5.78 3.06
C SER A 28 -17.50 7.03 2.35
N ARG A 29 -18.12 8.20 2.57
CA ARG A 29 -17.57 9.48 2.13
C ARG A 29 -16.31 9.78 2.93
N THR A 30 -15.17 9.54 2.31
CA THR A 30 -13.88 9.54 2.99
C THR A 30 -13.05 10.75 2.59
N LEU A 31 -12.51 11.47 3.57
CA LEU A 31 -11.55 12.56 3.35
C LEU A 31 -10.16 12.11 3.77
N LEU A 32 -9.22 12.04 2.83
CA LEU A 32 -7.79 11.89 3.13
C LEU A 32 -7.12 13.26 3.18
N ILE A 33 -6.56 13.62 4.34
CA ILE A 33 -5.79 14.85 4.53
C ILE A 33 -4.30 14.49 4.52
N THR A 34 -3.51 15.16 3.70
CA THR A 34 -2.05 15.01 3.70
C THR A 34 -1.38 16.37 3.64
N MET A 35 -0.19 16.49 4.23
CA MET A 35 0.61 17.71 4.16
C MET A 35 1.24 17.92 2.78
N ASP A 36 1.43 16.84 2.03
CA ASP A 36 2.11 16.86 0.74
C ASP A 36 1.49 15.82 -0.21
N MET A 37 0.83 16.31 -1.26
CA MET A 37 0.16 15.51 -2.28
C MET A 37 1.14 14.73 -3.18
N THR A 38 2.45 15.00 -3.06
CA THR A 38 3.50 14.31 -3.82
C THR A 38 4.10 13.12 -3.08
N LYS A 39 3.73 12.91 -1.80
CA LYS A 39 4.36 11.93 -0.90
C LYS A 39 3.43 10.82 -0.43
N TYR A 40 2.49 10.39 -1.28
CA TYR A 40 1.61 9.27 -0.96
C TYR A 40 2.37 7.95 -0.80
N ALA A 41 2.23 7.33 0.37
CA ALA A 41 2.91 6.09 0.74
C ALA A 41 4.41 6.10 0.37
N GLN A 42 5.08 7.25 0.58
CA GLN A 42 6.47 7.40 0.22
C GLN A 42 7.34 6.38 0.98
N MET A 43 8.12 5.58 0.25
CA MET A 43 9.06 4.61 0.83
C MET A 43 10.26 5.31 1.47
N SER A 44 10.11 5.88 2.67
CA SER A 44 11.14 6.73 3.29
C SER A 44 12.46 6.00 3.60
N CYS A 45 12.39 4.72 4.00
CA CYS A 45 13.55 3.91 4.34
C CYS A 45 14.09 3.18 3.10
N ASN A 46 13.87 1.87 3.03
CA ASN A 46 14.31 1.00 1.93
C ASN A 46 13.24 0.91 0.82
N PRO A 47 13.64 0.87 -0.46
CA PRO A 47 12.70 0.76 -1.58
C PRO A 47 12.22 -0.69 -1.77
N ALA A 48 11.75 -1.34 -0.71
CA ALA A 48 11.36 -2.75 -0.74
C ALA A 48 10.08 -3.02 0.05
N MET A 49 9.24 -3.89 -0.51
CA MET A 49 8.02 -4.40 0.11
C MET A 49 8.14 -5.89 0.38
N GLY A 50 7.52 -6.35 1.47
CA GLY A 50 7.61 -7.75 1.92
C GLY A 50 8.92 -8.08 2.64
N GLY A 51 9.37 -9.32 2.51
CA GLY A 51 10.41 -9.92 3.36
C GLY A 51 9.80 -10.75 4.49
N ILE A 52 10.63 -11.42 5.30
CA ILE A 52 10.15 -12.32 6.37
C ILE A 52 9.11 -11.62 7.26
N ALA A 53 7.99 -12.32 7.52
CA ALA A 53 6.74 -11.82 8.13
C ALA A 53 6.01 -10.74 7.31
N LYS A 54 6.71 -9.70 6.84
CA LYS A 54 6.13 -8.59 6.07
C LYS A 54 5.45 -9.04 4.78
N GLY A 55 6.01 -10.04 4.10
CA GLY A 55 5.46 -10.59 2.86
C GLY A 55 4.15 -11.33 3.07
N GLN A 56 3.92 -11.90 4.26
CA GLN A 56 2.63 -12.50 4.63
C GLN A 56 1.60 -11.39 4.87
N ILE A 57 1.96 -10.35 5.63
CA ILE A 57 1.08 -9.20 5.88
C ILE A 57 0.66 -8.53 4.57
N VAL A 58 1.58 -8.34 3.62
CA VAL A 58 1.23 -7.77 2.31
C VAL A 58 0.23 -8.66 1.55
N ARG A 59 0.37 -9.99 1.66
CA ARG A 59 -0.58 -10.95 1.06
C ARG A 59 -1.93 -10.99 1.79
N GLU A 60 -1.94 -10.81 3.10
CA GLU A 60 -3.17 -10.71 3.88
C GLU A 60 -3.93 -9.43 3.55
N ILE A 61 -3.23 -8.29 3.43
CA ILE A 61 -3.81 -7.02 2.97
C ILE A 61 -4.43 -7.19 1.57
N ASP A 62 -3.70 -7.82 0.64
CA ASP A 62 -4.20 -8.10 -0.71
C ASP A 62 -5.46 -8.99 -0.68
N ALA A 63 -5.47 -10.04 0.14
CA ALA A 63 -6.64 -10.91 0.31
C ALA A 63 -7.86 -10.20 0.91
N LEU A 64 -7.65 -9.16 1.72
CA LEU A 64 -8.71 -8.30 2.27
C LEU A 64 -9.19 -7.23 1.28
N GLY A 65 -8.62 -7.15 0.08
CA GLY A 65 -8.96 -6.15 -0.94
C GLY A 65 -8.18 -4.84 -0.81
N GLY A 66 -7.08 -4.83 -0.05
CA GLY A 66 -6.15 -3.71 0.02
C GLY A 66 -5.25 -3.61 -1.21
N TYR A 67 -4.52 -2.50 -1.34
CA TYR A 67 -3.82 -2.15 -2.58
C TYR A 67 -2.30 -2.31 -2.51
N SER A 68 -1.73 -2.50 -1.33
CA SER A 68 -0.28 -2.61 -1.12
C SER A 68 0.34 -3.71 -1.96
N GLY A 69 -0.31 -4.86 -2.09
CA GLY A 69 0.12 -5.96 -2.96
C GLY A 69 0.13 -5.54 -4.43
N ILE A 70 -1.00 -5.05 -4.93
CA ILE A 70 -1.20 -4.62 -6.32
C ILE A 70 -0.21 -3.51 -6.73
N VAL A 71 -0.04 -2.49 -5.88
CA VAL A 71 0.88 -1.37 -6.13
C VAL A 71 2.33 -1.85 -6.09
N THR A 72 2.67 -2.76 -5.17
CA THR A 72 4.00 -3.39 -5.11
C THR A 72 4.31 -4.13 -6.42
N ASP A 73 3.40 -4.96 -6.91
CA ASP A 73 3.62 -5.74 -8.13
C ASP A 73 3.83 -4.83 -9.35
N ARG A 74 3.01 -3.78 -9.50
CA ARG A 74 3.09 -2.82 -10.62
C ARG A 74 4.29 -1.89 -10.59
N SER A 75 4.95 -1.75 -9.44
CA SER A 75 6.17 -0.93 -9.27
C SER A 75 7.43 -1.77 -9.09
N SER A 76 7.31 -3.09 -9.13
CA SER A 76 8.42 -4.00 -8.86
C SER A 76 9.48 -3.94 -9.96
N ILE A 77 10.74 -3.81 -9.54
CA ILE A 77 11.93 -3.92 -10.41
C ILE A 77 12.55 -5.32 -10.25
N GLN A 78 12.49 -5.86 -9.04
CA GLN A 78 13.00 -7.20 -8.72
C GLN A 78 12.07 -7.88 -7.74
N PHE A 79 11.79 -9.16 -7.98
CA PHE A 79 11.08 -10.03 -7.04
C PHE A 79 11.96 -11.20 -6.60
N ARG A 80 11.87 -11.58 -5.32
CA ARG A 80 12.51 -12.78 -4.78
C ARG A 80 11.60 -13.43 -3.75
N MET A 81 11.47 -14.76 -3.83
CA MET A 81 10.94 -15.56 -2.74
C MET A 81 12.06 -15.89 -1.75
N LEU A 82 11.92 -15.48 -0.49
CA LEU A 82 12.86 -15.78 0.58
C LEU A 82 12.58 -17.16 1.19
N ASN A 83 13.61 -17.77 1.81
CA ASN A 83 13.52 -19.07 2.50
C ASN A 83 13.02 -20.25 1.63
N GLN A 84 13.25 -20.22 0.32
CA GLN A 84 12.78 -21.28 -0.59
C GLN A 84 13.20 -22.70 -0.17
N SER A 85 14.39 -22.84 0.44
CA SER A 85 14.91 -24.12 0.93
C SER A 85 14.27 -24.65 2.23
N LYS A 86 13.43 -23.86 2.91
CA LYS A 86 12.84 -24.19 4.23
C LYS A 86 11.38 -24.65 4.17
N GLY A 87 10.87 -24.91 2.96
CA GLY A 87 9.50 -25.36 2.72
C GLY A 87 8.45 -24.24 2.73
N PRO A 88 7.25 -24.49 2.17
CA PRO A 88 6.25 -23.46 1.87
C PRO A 88 5.79 -22.61 3.06
N ALA A 89 5.69 -23.23 4.25
CA ALA A 89 5.28 -22.53 5.47
C ALA A 89 6.26 -21.41 5.89
N MET A 90 7.53 -21.49 5.46
CA MET A 90 8.57 -20.51 5.78
C MET A 90 8.86 -19.52 4.64
N TRP A 91 8.21 -19.67 3.49
CA TRP A 91 8.41 -18.82 2.33
C TRP A 91 7.87 -17.42 2.58
N SER A 92 8.55 -16.41 2.05
CA SER A 92 8.04 -15.04 2.12
C SER A 92 8.43 -14.20 0.91
N PRO A 93 7.47 -13.59 0.21
CA PRO A 93 7.75 -12.77 -0.96
C PRO A 93 8.42 -11.44 -0.55
N ARG A 94 9.36 -10.99 -1.38
CA ARG A 94 10.00 -9.68 -1.23
C ARG A 94 10.20 -9.06 -2.62
N ALA A 95 9.78 -7.81 -2.77
CA ALA A 95 9.99 -7.02 -3.96
C ALA A 95 10.89 -5.81 -3.66
N GLN A 96 11.77 -5.46 -4.59
CA GLN A 96 12.34 -4.11 -4.69
C GLN A 96 11.48 -3.32 -5.66
N CYS A 97 11.11 -2.10 -5.29
CA CYS A 97 10.19 -1.26 -6.06
C CYS A 97 10.88 0.02 -6.52
N ASP A 98 10.45 0.55 -7.65
CA ASP A 98 10.73 1.93 -8.03
C ASP A 98 9.97 2.88 -7.09
N ARG A 99 10.71 3.75 -6.39
CA ARG A 99 10.14 4.67 -5.37
C ARG A 99 9.16 5.68 -5.98
N VAL A 100 9.48 6.20 -7.16
CA VAL A 100 8.68 7.20 -7.85
C VAL A 100 7.42 6.53 -8.36
N ARG A 101 7.57 5.39 -9.04
CA ARG A 101 6.44 4.64 -9.59
C ARG A 101 5.47 4.16 -8.51
N PHE A 102 5.98 3.71 -7.36
CA PHE A 102 5.14 3.27 -6.24
C PHE A 102 4.25 4.41 -5.72
N THR A 103 4.84 5.60 -5.54
CA THR A 103 4.13 6.80 -5.09
C THR A 103 3.08 7.25 -6.12
N GLU A 104 3.43 7.26 -7.40
CA GLU A 104 2.52 7.58 -8.50
C GLU A 104 1.31 6.64 -8.56
N LEU A 105 1.55 5.34 -8.42
CA LEU A 105 0.48 4.34 -8.45
C LEU A 105 -0.46 4.47 -7.26
N TRP A 106 0.07 4.75 -6.06
CA TRP A 106 -0.77 5.04 -4.89
C TRP A 106 -1.65 6.27 -5.10
N ARG A 107 -1.07 7.35 -5.63
CA ARG A 107 -1.83 8.54 -5.99
C ARG A 107 -2.95 8.21 -6.97
N HIS A 108 -2.64 7.43 -8.01
CA HIS A 108 -3.62 7.03 -9.01
C HIS A 108 -4.79 6.21 -8.44
N VAL A 109 -4.51 5.33 -7.48
CA VAL A 109 -5.55 4.58 -6.76
C VAL A 109 -6.42 5.54 -5.96
N LEU A 110 -5.81 6.39 -5.15
CA LEU A 110 -6.52 7.33 -4.27
C LEU A 110 -7.39 8.32 -5.04
N GLU A 111 -6.93 8.84 -6.18
CA GLU A 111 -7.69 9.80 -7.00
C GLU A 111 -8.85 9.16 -7.77
N LYS A 112 -8.95 7.81 -7.79
CA LYS A 112 -9.97 7.05 -8.53
C LYS A 112 -10.91 6.24 -7.65
N THR A 113 -10.75 6.33 -6.33
CA THR A 113 -11.62 5.65 -5.35
C THR A 113 -12.67 6.63 -4.86
#